data_AF-A0A7S2TN49-F1
#
_entry.id   AF-A0A7S2TN49-F1
#
_cell.length_a   1.000
_cell.length_b   1.000
_cell.length_c   1.000
_cell.angle_alpha   90.00
_cell.angle_beta   90.00
_cell.angle_gamma   90.00
#
_symmetry.space_group_name_H-M   'P 1'
#
loop_
_entity.id
_entity.type
_entity.pdbx_description
1 polymer ?
#
loop_
_entity_poly.entity_id
_entity_poly.type
_entity_poly.pdbx_seq_one_letter_code
_entity_poly.pdbx_strand_id
1 'polypeptide(L)'
;PWLARSMFPINRFSDNYRRKHGESATEDTKNKQGWLIPLLYRLKKYQYVFYKHFLLHGLNVTLAIHGADGKQSVASREYFQWYWMGLNTAYVMEFFLQTLVKRRHLSQNNMLALQQLLMLACTAATIPVLLRHVNFPLAILSMVLNFIHRGHEMANFIIVLCFGLG
;
A
#
# COMPACT_ATOMS: atom_id res chain seq x y z
N PRO A 1 -5.01 -3.31 21.30
CA PRO A 1 -6.14 -2.43 20.88
C PRO A 1 -5.63 -1.14 20.21
N TRP A 2 -6.14 -0.80 19.02
CA TRP A 2 -5.71 0.35 18.20
C TRP A 2 -5.71 1.70 18.94
N LEU A 3 -6.49 1.83 20.02
CA LEU A 3 -6.56 3.00 20.90
C LEU A 3 -5.24 3.29 21.65
N ALA A 4 -4.39 2.28 21.86
CA ALA A 4 -3.08 2.44 22.50
C ALA A 4 -1.97 2.82 21.51
N ARG A 5 -2.28 2.99 20.21
CA ARG A 5 -1.28 3.23 19.16
C ARG A 5 -0.51 4.54 19.35
N SER A 6 -1.13 5.56 19.97
CA SER A 6 -0.50 6.84 20.28
C SER A 6 0.52 6.77 21.42
N MET A 7 0.45 5.74 22.28
CA MET A 7 1.37 5.55 23.41
C MET A 7 2.69 4.87 22.99
N PHE A 8 2.75 4.32 21.78
CA PHE A 8 3.99 3.72 21.26
C PHE A 8 4.72 4.73 20.38
N PRO A 9 6.00 5.05 20.65
CA PRO A 9 6.76 5.97 19.82
C PRO A 9 6.91 5.38 18.43
N ILE A 10 6.20 5.97 17.46
CA ILE A 10 6.34 5.64 16.05
C ILE A 10 7.59 6.38 15.57
N ASN A 11 8.76 5.77 15.74
CA ASN A 11 9.98 6.25 15.10
C ASN A 11 9.73 6.37 13.59
N ARG A 12 10.19 7.47 12.98
CA ARG A 12 10.03 7.61 11.53
C ARG A 12 10.85 6.50 10.89
N PHE A 13 10.26 5.77 9.94
CA PHE A 13 10.98 4.72 9.20
C PHE A 13 12.31 5.22 8.59
N SER A 14 12.43 6.51 8.28
CA SER A 14 13.67 7.17 7.83
C SER A 14 14.81 7.11 8.85
N ASP A 15 14.50 7.09 10.16
CA ASP A 15 15.51 7.07 11.22
C ASP A 15 16.24 5.71 11.27
N ASN A 16 15.60 4.63 10.81
CA ASN A 16 16.21 3.30 10.75
C ASN A 16 17.30 3.18 9.67
N TYR A 17 17.27 4.02 8.63
CA TYR A 17 18.26 3.99 7.55
C TYR A 17 19.45 4.93 7.80
N ARG A 18 19.31 5.87 8.74
CA ARG A 18 20.37 6.83 9.10
C ARG A 18 21.52 6.17 9.89
N ARG A 19 21.26 5.07 10.59
CA ARG A 19 22.22 4.38 11.47
C ARG A 19 23.10 3.31 10.78
N LYS A 20 22.75 2.81 9.59
CA LYS A 20 23.49 1.70 8.93
C LYS A 20 24.56 2.12 7.93
N HIS A 21 24.71 3.41 7.63
CA HIS A 21 25.69 3.89 6.64
C HIS A 21 27.14 4.02 7.17
N GLY A 22 27.41 3.57 8.41
CA GLY A 22 28.66 3.81 9.12
C GLY A 22 29.85 2.92 8.77
N GLU A 23 29.73 1.59 8.70
CA GLU A 23 30.90 0.77 9.09
C GLU A 23 31.60 -0.12 8.05
N SER A 24 31.11 -0.40 6.83
CA SER A 24 31.87 -1.34 5.95
C SER A 24 31.61 -1.28 4.43
N ALA A 25 31.34 -0.11 3.84
CA ALA A 25 31.16 0.00 2.38
C ALA A 25 32.20 0.94 1.75
N THR A 26 32.93 0.43 0.75
CA THR A 26 33.86 1.16 -0.12
C THR A 26 33.18 2.39 -0.75
N GLU A 27 33.87 3.52 -0.88
CA GLU A 27 33.30 4.82 -1.32
C GLU A 27 32.47 4.73 -2.61
N ASP A 28 32.91 3.92 -3.58
CA ASP A 28 32.22 3.75 -4.87
C ASP A 28 30.88 3.01 -4.75
N THR A 29 30.79 2.05 -3.82
CA THR A 29 29.53 1.34 -3.53
C THR A 29 28.61 2.21 -2.69
N LYS A 30 29.14 3.03 -1.76
CA LYS A 30 28.37 4.03 -1.01
C LYS A 30 27.66 5.02 -1.94
N ASN A 31 28.29 5.43 -3.05
CA ASN A 31 27.72 6.43 -3.95
C ASN A 31 26.54 5.88 -4.78
N LYS A 32 26.65 4.65 -5.33
CA LYS A 32 25.53 4.00 -6.05
C LYS A 32 24.40 3.56 -5.12
N GLN A 33 24.71 2.97 -3.96
CA GLN A 33 23.67 2.56 -2.99
C GLN A 33 23.03 3.77 -2.29
N GLY A 34 23.76 4.88 -2.15
CA GLY A 34 23.35 6.08 -1.42
C GLY A 34 22.13 6.79 -2.00
N TRP A 35 21.93 6.78 -3.33
CA TRP A 35 20.74 7.37 -3.96
C TRP A 35 19.63 6.33 -4.23
N LEU A 36 20.00 5.08 -4.53
CA LEU A 36 19.04 4.00 -4.80
C LEU A 36 18.19 3.66 -3.56
N ILE A 37 18.79 3.61 -2.37
CA ILE A 37 18.06 3.27 -1.14
C ILE A 37 16.97 4.32 -0.83
N PRO A 38 17.26 5.64 -0.79
CA PRO A 38 16.23 6.67 -0.64
C PRO A 38 15.17 6.67 -1.76
N LEU A 39 15.57 6.39 -3.00
CA LEU A 39 14.64 6.29 -4.13
C LEU A 39 13.66 5.14 -3.93
N LEU A 40 14.16 3.92 -3.66
CA LEU A 40 13.35 2.74 -3.40
C LEU A 40 12.43 2.94 -2.20
N TYR A 41 12.91 3.61 -1.16
CA TYR A 41 12.10 3.99 -0.01
C TYR A 41 10.96 4.94 -0.40
N ARG A 42 11.24 5.99 -1.17
CA ARG A 42 10.22 6.93 -1.66
C ARG A 42 9.20 6.22 -2.55
N LEU A 43 9.66 5.35 -3.45
CA LEU A 43 8.80 4.59 -4.34
C LEU A 43 7.85 3.68 -3.55
N LYS A 44 8.39 2.90 -2.60
CA LYS A 44 7.57 2.04 -1.72
C LYS A 44 6.60 2.85 -0.86
N LYS A 45 7.01 4.04 -0.41
CA LYS A 45 6.13 4.96 0.32
C LYS A 45 4.98 5.47 -0.56
N TYR A 46 5.24 5.87 -1.81
CA TYR A 46 4.19 6.30 -2.74
C TYR A 46 3.27 5.14 -3.14
N GLN A 47 3.81 3.94 -3.33
CA GLN A 47 3.01 2.73 -3.54
C GLN A 47 2.05 2.52 -2.36
N TYR A 48 2.51 2.68 -1.13
CA TYR A 48 1.67 2.58 0.06
C TYR A 48 0.60 3.68 0.12
N VAL A 49 0.96 4.94 -0.16
CA VAL A 49 0.01 6.07 -0.17
C VAL A 49 -1.08 5.84 -1.23
N PHE A 50 -0.68 5.43 -2.44
CA PHE A 50 -1.61 5.11 -3.52
C PHE A 50 -2.57 3.99 -3.13
N TYR A 51 -2.02 2.87 -2.64
CA TYR A 51 -2.82 1.75 -2.16
C TYR A 51 -3.83 2.20 -1.10
N LYS A 52 -3.39 2.99 -0.12
CA LYS A 52 -4.24 3.46 0.97
C LYS A 52 -5.39 4.35 0.50
N HIS A 53 -5.12 5.34 -0.34
CA HIS A 53 -6.14 6.32 -0.71
C HIS A 53 -7.04 5.86 -1.85
N PHE A 54 -6.49 5.17 -2.86
CA PHE A 54 -7.25 4.77 -4.04
C PHE A 54 -7.91 3.41 -3.86
N LEU A 55 -7.15 2.43 -3.37
CA LEU A 55 -7.63 1.03 -3.28
C LEU A 55 -8.29 0.69 -1.95
N LEU A 56 -7.88 1.31 -0.85
CA LEU A 56 -8.51 1.08 0.44
C LEU A 56 -9.65 2.10 0.68
N HIS A 57 -9.33 3.38 0.83
CA HIS A 57 -10.35 4.39 1.12
C HIS A 57 -11.30 4.64 -0.06
N GLY A 58 -10.79 4.91 -1.26
CA GLY A 58 -11.61 5.22 -2.43
C GLY A 58 -12.56 4.08 -2.80
N LEU A 59 -12.06 2.85 -2.81
CA LEU A 59 -12.86 1.66 -3.04
C LEU A 59 -13.90 1.44 -1.93
N ASN A 60 -13.51 1.52 -0.65
CA ASN A 60 -14.44 1.33 0.47
C ASN A 60 -15.55 2.39 0.49
N VAL A 61 -15.24 3.65 0.21
CA VAL A 61 -16.24 4.73 0.10
C VAL A 61 -17.19 4.45 -1.07
N THR A 62 -16.65 4.06 -2.22
CA THR A 62 -17.48 3.78 -3.40
C THR A 62 -18.37 2.55 -3.20
N LEU A 63 -17.87 1.53 -2.49
CA LEU A 63 -18.66 0.36 -2.07
C LEU A 63 -19.77 0.75 -1.09
N ALA A 64 -19.46 1.61 -0.11
CA ALA A 64 -20.44 2.07 0.87
C ALA A 64 -21.57 2.89 0.22
N ILE A 65 -21.24 3.78 -0.72
CA ILE A 65 -22.23 4.58 -1.47
C ILE A 65 -23.10 3.67 -2.35
N HIS A 66 -22.49 2.78 -3.14
CA HIS A 66 -23.26 1.85 -3.99
C HIS A 66 -24.14 0.89 -3.18
N GLY A 67 -23.68 0.46 -2.00
CA GLY A 67 -24.48 -0.34 -1.08
C GLY A 67 -25.67 0.44 -0.50
N ALA A 68 -25.49 1.72 -0.16
CA ALA A 68 -26.56 2.60 0.30
C ALA A 68 -27.60 2.88 -0.79
N ASP A 69 -27.16 3.00 -2.05
CA ASP A 69 -28.02 3.17 -3.24
C ASP A 69 -28.77 1.89 -3.66
N GLY A 70 -28.55 0.75 -2.99
CA GLY A 70 -29.14 -0.54 -3.37
C GLY A 70 -28.62 -1.11 -4.71
N LYS A 71 -27.54 -0.56 -5.27
CA LYS A 71 -26.90 -1.08 -6.49
C LYS A 71 -26.13 -2.37 -6.17
N GLN A 72 -26.11 -3.32 -7.10
CA GLN A 72 -25.47 -4.64 -6.95
C GLN A 72 -24.08 -4.55 -6.28
N SER A 73 -23.87 -5.41 -5.30
CA SER A 73 -22.60 -5.53 -4.57
C SER A 73 -21.44 -5.76 -5.54
N VAL A 74 -20.55 -4.78 -5.68
CA VAL A 74 -19.34 -4.89 -6.51
C VAL A 74 -18.47 -6.08 -6.07
N ALA A 75 -18.64 -6.56 -4.84
CA ALA A 75 -17.96 -7.75 -4.32
C ALA A 75 -18.36 -9.06 -5.04
N SER A 76 -19.54 -9.11 -5.68
CA SER A 76 -19.98 -10.28 -6.44
C SER A 76 -19.44 -10.31 -7.87
N ARG A 77 -18.70 -9.28 -8.31
CA ARG A 77 -18.12 -9.23 -9.66
C ARG A 77 -16.80 -10.01 -9.71
N GLU A 78 -16.64 -10.83 -10.74
CA GLU A 78 -15.47 -11.70 -10.94
C GLU A 78 -14.14 -10.93 -10.83
N TYR A 79 -14.03 -9.76 -11.46
CA TYR A 79 -12.80 -8.95 -11.42
C TYR A 79 -12.42 -8.49 -9.99
N PHE A 80 -13.41 -8.21 -9.13
CA PHE A 80 -13.16 -7.83 -7.75
C PHE A 80 -12.64 -9.02 -6.94
N GLN A 81 -13.14 -10.23 -7.20
CA GLN A 81 -12.68 -11.45 -6.54
C GLN A 81 -11.23 -11.78 -6.94
N TRP A 82 -10.88 -11.66 -8.22
CA TRP A 82 -9.51 -11.83 -8.69
C TRP A 82 -8.55 -10.81 -8.08
N TYR A 83 -8.95 -9.54 -8.02
CA TYR A 83 -8.21 -8.49 -7.32
C TYR A 83 -8.01 -8.83 -5.83
N TRP A 84 -9.09 -9.20 -5.15
CA TRP A 84 -9.07 -9.50 -3.71
C TRP A 84 -8.19 -10.71 -3.39
N MET A 85 -8.33 -11.81 -4.15
CA MET A 85 -7.49 -13.00 -4.00
C MET A 85 -6.02 -12.69 -4.30
N GLY A 86 -5.74 -11.95 -5.38
CA GLY A 86 -4.37 -11.55 -5.74
C GLY A 86 -3.70 -10.73 -4.64
N LEU A 87 -4.39 -9.75 -4.09
CA LEU A 87 -3.88 -8.89 -3.02
C LEU A 87 -3.57 -9.69 -1.74
N ASN A 88 -4.48 -10.56 -1.31
CA ASN A 88 -4.26 -11.40 -0.13
C ASN A 88 -3.11 -12.40 -0.35
N THR A 89 -3.04 -12.99 -1.55
CA THR A 89 -1.96 -13.89 -1.94
C THR A 89 -0.61 -13.17 -1.93
N ALA A 90 -0.54 -11.95 -2.49
CA ALA A 90 0.67 -11.14 -2.51
C ALA A 90 1.19 -10.83 -1.10
N TYR A 91 0.29 -10.47 -0.19
CA TYR A 91 0.63 -10.19 1.20
C TYR A 91 1.23 -11.42 1.89
N VAL A 92 0.55 -12.58 1.79
CA VAL A 92 1.02 -13.82 2.41
C VAL A 92 2.35 -14.27 1.81
N MET A 93 2.48 -14.22 0.48
CA MET A 93 3.68 -14.64 -0.22
C MET A 93 4.89 -13.74 0.07
N GLU A 94 4.72 -12.43 0.30
CA GLU A 94 5.82 -11.55 0.71
C GLU A 94 6.48 -12.05 2.00
N PHE A 95 5.68 -12.38 3.04
CA PHE A 95 6.23 -12.92 4.29
C PHE A 95 6.75 -14.35 4.15
N PHE A 96 6.07 -15.18 3.35
CA PHE A 96 6.52 -16.54 3.10
C PHE A 96 7.88 -16.59 2.40
N LEU A 97 8.05 -15.81 1.33
CA LEU A 97 9.32 -15.73 0.59
C LEU A 97 10.44 -15.14 1.45
N GLN A 98 10.15 -14.12 2.28
CA GLN A 98 11.12 -13.59 3.25
C GLN A 98 11.55 -14.67 4.26
N THR A 99 10.64 -15.56 4.65
CA THR A 99 10.94 -16.67 5.56
C THR A 99 11.84 -17.72 4.90
N LEU A 100 11.59 -18.06 3.62
CA LEU A 100 12.44 -18.98 2.86
C LEU A 100 13.87 -18.46 2.68
N VAL A 101 14.04 -17.16 2.43
CA VAL A 101 15.37 -16.53 2.36
C VAL A 101 16.07 -16.60 3.72
N LYS A 102 15.37 -16.29 4.82
CA LYS A 102 15.94 -16.38 6.17
C LYS A 102 16.37 -17.80 6.54
N ARG A 103 15.61 -18.81 6.10
CA ARG A 103 15.93 -20.23 6.29
C ARG A 103 16.93 -20.78 5.26
N ARG A 104 17.50 -19.93 4.40
CA ARG A 104 18.45 -20.29 3.33
C ARG A 104 17.91 -21.32 2.32
N HIS A 105 16.59 -21.46 2.20
CA HIS A 105 15.96 -22.30 1.17
C HIS A 105 15.83 -21.57 -0.17
N LEU A 106 15.94 -20.24 -0.18
CA LEU A 106 15.79 -19.42 -1.37
C LEU A 106 16.84 -18.30 -1.37
N SER A 107 17.40 -17.98 -2.53
CA SER A 107 18.32 -16.84 -2.67
C SER A 107 17.55 -15.52 -2.68
N GLN A 108 18.18 -14.44 -2.22
CA GLN A 108 17.57 -13.10 -2.21
C GLN A 108 17.17 -12.64 -3.62
N ASN A 109 17.95 -13.01 -4.65
CA ASN A 109 17.64 -12.67 -6.05
C ASN A 109 16.36 -13.38 -6.53
N ASN A 110 16.19 -14.66 -6.19
CA ASN A 110 14.99 -15.41 -6.57
C ASN A 110 13.75 -14.89 -5.84
N MET A 111 13.90 -14.44 -4.59
CA MET A 111 12.80 -13.79 -3.84
C MET A 111 12.34 -12.53 -4.57
N LEU A 112 13.29 -11.70 -5.00
CA LEU A 112 12.96 -10.46 -5.70
C LEU A 112 12.26 -10.75 -7.04
N ALA A 113 12.72 -11.73 -7.82
CA ALA A 113 12.09 -12.12 -9.08
C ALA A 113 10.65 -12.64 -8.87
N LEU A 114 10.45 -13.53 -7.90
CA LEU A 114 9.12 -14.06 -7.56
C LEU A 114 8.18 -12.96 -7.07
N GLN A 115 8.71 -12.03 -6.27
CA GLN A 115 7.92 -10.93 -5.74
C GLN A 115 7.57 -9.89 -6.80
N GLN A 116 8.46 -9.66 -7.77
CA GLN A 116 8.17 -8.83 -8.94
C GLN A 116 7.09 -9.46 -9.82
N LEU A 117 7.17 -10.76 -10.09
CA LEU A 117 6.16 -11.49 -10.86
C LEU A 117 4.79 -11.40 -10.16
N LEU A 118 4.76 -11.59 -8.85
CA LEU A 118 3.53 -11.52 -8.08
C LEU A 118 2.94 -10.11 -8.05
N MET A 119 3.79 -9.09 -7.89
CA MET A 119 3.41 -7.68 -8.01
C MET A 119 2.83 -7.35 -9.39
N LEU A 120 3.43 -7.87 -10.47
CA LEU A 120 2.98 -7.64 -11.84
C LEU A 120 1.61 -8.27 -12.09
N ALA A 121 1.43 -9.53 -11.67
CA ALA A 121 0.14 -10.23 -11.74
C ALA A 121 -0.96 -9.49 -10.94
N CYS A 122 -0.65 -9.04 -9.73
CA CYS A 122 -1.61 -8.27 -8.93
C CYS A 122 -1.92 -6.90 -9.55
N THR A 123 -0.93 -6.24 -10.15
CA THR A 123 -1.12 -4.96 -10.85
C THR A 123 -2.08 -5.12 -12.02
N ALA A 124 -1.90 -6.18 -12.83
CA ALA A 124 -2.79 -6.49 -13.94
C ALA A 124 -4.25 -6.70 -13.49
N ALA A 125 -4.46 -7.45 -12.40
CA ALA A 125 -5.79 -7.65 -11.81
C ALA A 125 -6.40 -6.36 -11.21
N THR A 126 -5.55 -5.41 -10.80
CA THR A 126 -5.97 -4.16 -10.14
C THR A 126 -6.40 -3.08 -11.14
N ILE A 127 -5.80 -3.03 -12.34
CA ILE A 127 -6.11 -2.04 -13.38
C ILE A 127 -7.62 -1.92 -13.68
N PRO A 128 -8.37 -3.01 -13.96
CA PRO A 128 -9.79 -2.90 -14.27
C PRO A 128 -10.63 -2.41 -13.08
N VAL A 129 -10.24 -2.75 -11.85
CA VAL A 129 -10.90 -2.28 -10.62
C VAL A 129 -10.68 -0.79 -10.45
N LEU A 130 -9.45 -0.31 -10.68
CA LEU A 130 -9.10 1.09 -10.51
C LEU A 130 -9.83 1.99 -11.51
N LEU A 131 -9.86 1.59 -12.79
CA LEU A 131 -10.45 2.41 -13.85
C LEU A 131 -11.99 2.42 -13.85
N ARG A 132 -12.63 1.34 -13.38
CA ARG A 132 -14.10 1.20 -13.47
C ARG A 132 -14.84 1.43 -12.15
N HIS A 133 -14.17 1.28 -11.01
CA HIS A 133 -14.85 1.27 -9.71
C HIS A 133 -14.31 2.29 -8.71
N VAL A 134 -13.15 2.91 -8.95
CA VAL A 134 -12.64 3.93 -8.04
C VAL A 134 -13.11 5.30 -8.53
N ASN A 135 -13.89 6.00 -7.70
CA ASN A 135 -14.21 7.40 -7.92
C ASN A 135 -12.94 8.24 -7.65
N PHE A 136 -12.21 8.58 -8.72
CA PHE A 136 -10.97 9.35 -8.65
C PHE A 136 -11.10 10.68 -7.89
N PRO A 137 -12.16 11.49 -8.08
CA PRO A 137 -12.41 12.68 -7.27
C PRO A 137 -12.40 12.41 -5.76
N LEU A 138 -13.11 11.37 -5.29
CA LEU A 138 -13.18 11.03 -3.86
C LEU A 138 -11.84 10.49 -3.33
N ALA A 139 -11.11 9.72 -4.14
CA ALA A 139 -9.79 9.22 -3.77
C ALA A 139 -8.76 10.35 -3.64
N ILE A 140 -8.79 11.33 -4.56
CA ILE A 140 -7.94 12.52 -4.51
C ILE A 140 -8.30 13.37 -3.30
N LEU A 141 -9.59 13.58 -3.02
CA LEU A 141 -10.04 14.32 -1.84
C LEU A 141 -9.55 13.64 -0.54
N SER A 142 -9.69 12.32 -0.43
CA SER A 142 -9.15 11.56 0.70
C SER A 142 -7.65 11.69 0.85
N MET A 143 -6.92 11.70 -0.27
CA MET A 143 -5.47 11.88 -0.28
C MET A 143 -5.10 13.28 0.24
N VAL A 144 -5.64 14.33 -0.38
CA VAL A 144 -5.36 15.74 0.00
C VAL A 144 -5.69 15.99 1.46
N LEU A 145 -6.85 15.53 1.93
CA LEU A 145 -7.29 15.74 3.31
C LEU A 145 -6.37 15.04 4.32
N ASN A 146 -5.87 13.84 4.00
CA ASN A 146 -4.92 13.12 4.86
C ASN A 146 -3.48 13.67 4.80
N PHE A 147 -3.11 14.39 3.74
CA PHE A 147 -1.85 15.13 3.69
C PHE A 147 -1.90 16.42 4.50
N ILE A 148 -3.05 17.12 4.51
CA ILE A 148 -3.25 18.36 5.27
C ILE A 148 -3.43 18.04 6.77
N HIS A 149 -4.33 17.11 7.12
CA HIS A 149 -4.65 16.75 8.50
C HIS A 149 -4.10 15.37 8.86
N ARG A 150 -2.77 15.30 8.99
CA ARG A 150 -2.07 14.05 9.28
C ARG A 150 -2.38 13.56 10.70
N GLY A 151 -2.79 12.30 10.84
CA GLY A 151 -3.11 11.67 12.13
C GLY A 151 -4.60 11.53 12.43
N HIS A 152 -5.47 12.23 11.70
CA HIS A 152 -6.93 12.17 11.84
C HIS A 152 -7.58 11.31 10.74
N GLU A 153 -7.00 10.16 10.44
CA GLU A 153 -7.36 9.35 9.26
C GLU A 153 -8.83 8.92 9.25
N MET A 154 -9.40 8.60 10.42
CA MET A 154 -10.81 8.21 10.54
C MET A 154 -11.75 9.39 10.35
N ALA A 155 -11.44 10.57 10.90
CA ALA A 155 -12.25 11.77 10.70
C ALA A 155 -12.24 12.19 9.23
N ASN A 156 -11.07 12.17 8.60
CA ASN A 156 -10.92 12.46 7.17
C ASN A 156 -11.70 11.47 6.30
N PHE A 157 -11.72 10.19 6.66
CA PHE A 157 -12.51 9.18 5.97
C PHE A 157 -14.01 9.45 6.08
N ILE A 158 -14.52 9.76 7.27
CA ILE A 158 -15.93 10.07 7.50
C ILE A 158 -16.36 11.31 6.71
N ILE A 159 -15.53 12.37 6.68
CA ILE A 159 -15.82 13.58 5.90
C ILE A 159 -15.95 13.25 4.40
N VAL A 160 -15.03 12.45 3.85
CA VAL A 160 -15.09 12.02 2.44
C VAL A 160 -16.31 11.15 2.17
N LEU A 161 -16.68 10.28 3.11
CA LEU A 161 -17.87 9.44 2.98
C LEU A 161 -19.16 10.27 3.00
N CYS A 162 -19.30 11.21 3.94
CA CYS A 162 -20.45 12.12 3.99
C CYS A 162 -20.52 13.00 2.72
N PHE A 163 -19.39 13.49 2.23
CA PHE A 163 -19.32 14.25 0.98
C PHE A 163 -19.71 13.40 -0.25
N GLY A 164 -19.44 12.10 -0.24
CA GLY A 164 -19.84 11.21 -1.33
C GLY A 164 -21.29 10.70 -1.23
N LEU A 165 -21.95 10.84 -0.07
CA LEU A 165 -23.34 10.45 0.16
C LEU A 165 -24.34 11.62 0.00
N GLY A 166 -23.87 12.86 0.12
CA GLY A 166 -24.67 14.07 -0.11
C GLY A 166 -24.64 14.53 -1.56
#